data_AF-A0A7Y6PVG8-F1
#
_entry.id   AF-A0A7Y6PVG8-F1
#
_cell.length_a   1.000
_cell.length_b   1.000
_cell.length_c   1.000
_cell.angle_alpha   90.00
_cell.angle_beta   90.00
_cell.angle_gamma   90.00
#
_symmetry.space_group_name_H-M   'P 1'
#
loop_
_entity.id
_entity.type
_entity.pdbx_description
1 polymer ?
#
loop_
_entity_poly.entity_id
_entity_poly.type
_entity_poly.pdbx_seq_one_letter_code
_entity_poly.pdbx_strand_id
1 'polypeptide(L)'
;MTWRIHSWSPGSGTGTVASPHFGPWPFGPAENKGGKRDFTVGERVLVELDGPKDALVVRSVIPACQPQPEGTECTALRELNAAHPPDMHVEERSEGALRFWLGDCCERCADAWRVTFIHPRVDGLNDETDLDHPLLRLASAQECAERSLSVPAGSTAYCIVTNHGDGPDGPRVFVVADGIDVELRPRGMR
;
A
#
# COMPACT_ATOMS: atom_id res chain seq x y z
N MET A 1 12.63 -1.23 -12.05
CA MET A 1 12.19 -0.28 -13.10
C MET A 1 10.71 -0.01 -12.89
N THR A 2 10.26 1.24 -12.89
CA THR A 2 8.86 1.56 -12.58
C THR A 2 8.08 1.84 -13.86
N TRP A 3 7.09 1.00 -14.16
CA TRP A 3 6.13 1.22 -15.25
C TRP A 3 5.00 2.14 -14.79
N ARG A 4 4.50 2.95 -15.71
CA ARG A 4 3.39 3.88 -15.47
C ARG A 4 2.39 3.87 -16.61
N ILE A 5 1.13 4.15 -16.28
CA ILE A 5 0.10 4.48 -17.26
C ILE A 5 0.50 5.76 -17.98
N HIS A 6 0.75 5.67 -19.29
CA HIS A 6 1.08 6.80 -20.15
C HIS A 6 -0.18 7.42 -20.76
N SER A 7 -1.17 6.61 -21.13
CA SER A 7 -2.50 7.07 -21.54
C SER A 7 -3.58 6.06 -21.18
N TRP A 8 -4.81 6.53 -20.98
CA TRP A 8 -5.98 5.69 -20.70
C TRP A 8 -7.24 6.25 -21.37
N SER A 9 -8.03 5.38 -21.97
CA SER A 9 -9.35 5.68 -22.53
C SER A 9 -10.41 4.81 -21.85
N PRO A 10 -11.17 5.36 -20.89
CA PRO A 10 -12.21 4.62 -20.17
C PRO A 10 -13.28 4.03 -21.10
N GLY A 11 -13.63 4.75 -22.18
CA GLY A 11 -14.69 4.34 -23.10
C GLY A 11 -14.33 3.10 -23.95
N SER A 12 -13.06 2.90 -24.25
CA SER A 12 -12.57 1.74 -25.01
C SER A 12 -11.88 0.69 -24.13
N GLY A 13 -11.56 1.01 -22.87
CA GLY A 13 -10.78 0.15 -21.99
C GLY A 13 -9.35 -0.09 -22.49
N THR A 14 -8.80 0.85 -23.27
CA THR A 14 -7.46 0.75 -23.88
C THR A 14 -6.55 1.84 -23.34
N GLY A 15 -5.25 1.55 -23.25
CA GLY A 15 -4.26 2.52 -22.83
C GLY A 15 -2.89 2.24 -23.38
N THR A 16 -1.92 3.01 -22.89
CA THR A 16 -0.49 2.73 -23.11
C THR A 16 0.25 2.76 -21.79
N VAL A 17 1.29 1.94 -21.66
CA VAL A 17 2.23 1.93 -20.53
C VAL A 17 3.63 2.31 -21.00
N ALA A 18 4.38 2.98 -20.13
CA ALA A 18 5.77 3.35 -20.39
C ALA A 18 6.62 3.22 -19.12
N SER A 19 7.92 2.99 -19.31
CA SER A 19 8.96 3.14 -18.29
C SER A 19 10.02 4.11 -18.82
N PRO A 20 10.98 4.59 -18.00
CA PRO A 20 11.97 5.57 -18.45
C PRO A 20 12.77 5.17 -19.70
N HIS A 21 12.87 3.87 -20.01
CA HIS A 21 13.67 3.35 -21.10
C HIS A 21 12.86 2.60 -22.18
N PHE A 22 11.55 2.39 -21.96
CA PHE A 22 10.73 1.52 -22.82
C PHE A 22 9.30 2.05 -22.97
N GLY A 23 8.70 1.76 -24.13
CA GLY A 23 7.35 2.21 -24.48
C GLY A 23 7.32 3.59 -25.17
N PRO A 24 6.13 4.19 -25.35
CA PRO A 24 4.83 3.68 -24.91
C PRO A 24 4.38 2.43 -25.68
N TRP A 25 3.84 1.43 -24.97
CA TRP A 25 3.27 0.23 -25.58
C TRP A 25 1.78 0.09 -25.31
N PRO A 26 0.99 -0.31 -26.32
CA PRO A 26 -0.45 -0.41 -26.18
C PRO A 26 -0.84 -1.62 -25.33
N PHE A 27 -1.94 -1.47 -24.60
CA PHE A 27 -2.65 -2.56 -23.94
C PHE A 27 -4.16 -2.32 -24.07
N GLY A 28 -4.93 -3.40 -24.08
CA GLY A 28 -6.38 -3.38 -24.16
C GLY A 28 -7.04 -4.10 -22.98
N PRO A 29 -8.37 -4.35 -23.08
CA PRO A 29 -9.12 -5.00 -22.03
C PRO A 29 -8.60 -6.41 -21.66
N ALA A 30 -7.97 -7.12 -22.60
CA ALA A 30 -7.45 -8.47 -22.36
C ALA A 30 -6.20 -8.47 -21.47
N GLU A 31 -5.38 -7.41 -21.56
CA GLU A 31 -4.17 -7.22 -20.78
C GLU A 31 -4.45 -6.59 -19.40
N ASN A 32 -5.57 -5.89 -19.23
CA ASN A 32 -6.02 -5.35 -17.95
C ASN A 32 -6.58 -6.45 -17.03
N LYS A 33 -5.70 -7.26 -16.44
CA LYS A 33 -6.10 -8.42 -15.62
C LYS A 33 -6.86 -8.02 -14.34
N GLY A 34 -6.63 -6.82 -13.84
CA GLY A 34 -7.35 -6.28 -12.68
C GLY A 34 -8.74 -5.73 -12.98
N GLY A 35 -9.14 -5.66 -14.26
CA GLY A 35 -10.44 -5.10 -14.67
C GLY A 35 -10.64 -3.64 -14.28
N LYS A 36 -9.55 -2.90 -13.99
CA LYS A 36 -9.60 -1.51 -13.53
C LYS A 36 -10.17 -0.60 -14.62
N ARG A 37 -11.09 0.30 -14.27
CA ARG A 37 -11.82 1.14 -15.24
C ARG A 37 -11.36 2.60 -15.25
N ASP A 38 -10.55 2.97 -14.28
CA ASP A 38 -10.25 4.34 -13.89
C ASP A 38 -8.75 4.54 -13.69
N PHE A 39 -7.92 3.94 -14.55
CA PHE A 39 -6.49 4.22 -14.54
C PHE A 39 -6.22 5.72 -14.64
N THR A 40 -5.34 6.22 -13.77
CA THR A 40 -4.88 7.62 -13.82
C THR A 40 -3.57 7.70 -14.58
N VAL A 41 -3.40 8.73 -15.43
CA VAL A 41 -2.11 8.96 -16.10
C VAL A 41 -1.01 9.20 -15.06
N GLY A 42 0.10 8.49 -15.19
CA GLY A 42 1.20 8.48 -14.24
C GLY A 42 1.09 7.42 -13.14
N GLU A 43 -0.05 6.74 -13.01
CA GLU A 43 -0.26 5.65 -12.04
C GLU A 43 0.78 4.54 -12.23
N ARG A 44 1.35 4.07 -11.13
CA ARG A 44 2.33 2.96 -11.14
C ARG A 44 1.61 1.64 -11.41
N VAL A 45 2.19 0.85 -12.30
CA VAL A 45 1.66 -0.47 -12.68
C VAL A 45 2.77 -1.50 -12.74
N LEU A 46 2.41 -2.75 -12.57
CA LEU A 46 3.22 -3.90 -12.95
C LEU A 46 2.85 -4.29 -14.38
N VAL A 47 3.87 -4.52 -15.20
CA VAL A 47 3.70 -4.83 -16.62
C VAL A 47 4.50 -6.08 -16.93
N GLU A 48 3.80 -7.12 -17.38
CA GLU A 48 4.42 -8.30 -17.96
C GLU A 48 4.56 -8.11 -19.46
N LEU A 49 5.75 -8.37 -19.96
CA LEU A 49 6.10 -8.26 -21.38
C LEU A 49 6.52 -9.62 -21.89
N ASP A 50 6.17 -9.91 -23.12
CA ASP A 50 6.53 -11.16 -23.80
C ASP A 50 7.06 -10.86 -25.21
N GLY A 51 7.91 -11.74 -25.72
CA GLY A 51 8.51 -11.64 -27.05
C GLY A 51 9.96 -11.11 -27.09
N PRO A 52 10.57 -11.10 -28.28
CA PRO A 52 11.93 -10.59 -28.48
C PRO A 52 11.96 -9.05 -28.37
N LYS A 53 13.14 -8.47 -28.12
CA LYS A 53 13.33 -7.03 -27.84
C LYS A 53 12.70 -6.09 -28.88
N ASP A 54 12.64 -6.50 -30.14
CA ASP A 54 12.08 -5.78 -31.28
C ASP A 54 10.58 -6.04 -31.52
N ALA A 55 9.98 -7.00 -30.81
CA ALA A 55 8.56 -7.35 -30.92
C ALA A 55 7.92 -7.62 -29.54
N LEU A 56 8.33 -6.85 -28.52
CA LEU A 56 7.73 -6.93 -27.18
C LEU A 56 6.25 -6.57 -27.23
N VAL A 57 5.43 -7.41 -26.60
CA VAL A 57 3.98 -7.18 -26.41
C VAL A 57 3.65 -7.15 -24.93
N VAL A 58 2.67 -6.33 -24.56
CA VAL A 58 2.13 -6.29 -23.19
C VAL A 58 1.23 -7.50 -22.99
N ARG A 59 1.46 -8.27 -21.93
CA ARG A 59 0.64 -9.45 -21.56
C ARG A 59 -0.30 -9.16 -20.41
N SER A 60 0.18 -8.38 -19.45
CA SER A 60 -0.61 -7.98 -18.30
C SER A 60 -0.23 -6.57 -17.86
N VAL A 61 -1.25 -5.82 -17.45
CA VAL A 61 -1.14 -4.55 -16.74
C VAL A 61 -1.97 -4.68 -15.47
N ILE A 62 -1.30 -4.55 -14.33
CA ILE A 62 -1.92 -4.65 -13.01
C ILE A 62 -1.52 -3.39 -12.22
N PRO A 63 -2.46 -2.71 -11.54
CA PRO A 63 -2.10 -1.65 -10.60
C PRO A 63 -1.00 -2.11 -9.64
N ALA A 64 0.04 -1.30 -9.45
CA ALA A 64 1.11 -1.65 -8.52
C ALA A 64 0.69 -1.56 -7.04
N CYS A 65 -0.49 -1.00 -6.79
CA CYS A 65 -1.16 -0.99 -5.49
C CYS A 65 -2.66 -1.21 -5.74
N GLN A 66 -3.38 -1.93 -4.88
CA GLN A 66 -4.84 -1.96 -5.00
C GLN A 66 -5.43 -0.56 -4.76
N PRO A 67 -6.55 -0.24 -5.44
CA PRO A 67 -7.37 0.89 -5.06
C PRO A 67 -7.76 0.76 -3.59
N GLN A 68 -7.55 1.84 -2.83
CA GLN A 68 -8.01 1.87 -1.46
C GLN A 68 -9.53 2.10 -1.45
N PRO A 69 -10.28 1.43 -0.57
CA PRO A 69 -11.73 1.66 -0.49
C PRO A 69 -12.03 3.13 -0.17
N GLU A 70 -13.09 3.67 -0.77
CA GLU A 70 -13.49 5.06 -0.54
C GLU A 70 -13.78 5.31 0.95
N GLY A 71 -13.41 6.50 1.44
CA GLY A 71 -13.64 6.90 2.84
C GLY A 71 -12.71 6.24 3.86
N THR A 72 -11.68 5.51 3.42
CA THR A 72 -10.71 4.89 4.33
C THR A 72 -9.50 5.77 4.67
N GLU A 73 -9.41 6.97 4.11
CA GLU A 73 -8.34 7.91 4.41
C GLU A 73 -8.31 8.29 5.89
N CYS A 74 -7.11 8.32 6.48
CA CYS A 74 -6.91 8.74 7.86
C CYS A 74 -6.04 10.00 7.90
N THR A 75 -6.61 11.11 8.38
CA THR A 75 -5.89 12.39 8.46
C THR A 75 -4.62 12.30 9.30
N ALA A 76 -4.63 11.53 10.39
CA ALA A 76 -3.46 11.32 11.26
C ALA A 76 -2.28 10.61 10.55
N LEU A 77 -2.57 9.86 9.48
CA LEU A 77 -1.58 9.07 8.73
C LEU A 77 -1.19 9.73 7.39
N ARG A 78 -1.74 10.90 7.07
CA ARG A 78 -1.56 11.54 5.76
C ARG A 78 -0.09 11.82 5.45
N GLU A 79 0.62 12.43 6.39
CA GLU A 79 2.04 12.78 6.21
C GLU A 79 2.92 11.51 6.10
N LEU A 80 2.68 10.53 6.97
CA LEU A 80 3.34 9.23 6.92
C LEU A 80 3.16 8.55 5.55
N ASN A 81 1.91 8.44 5.09
CA ASN A 81 1.61 7.77 3.82
C ASN A 81 2.19 8.53 2.63
N ALA A 82 2.24 9.87 2.68
CA ALA A 82 2.87 10.69 1.64
C ALA A 82 4.39 10.53 1.61
N ALA A 83 5.03 10.24 2.75
CA ALA A 83 6.46 9.97 2.84
C ALA A 83 6.84 8.59 2.26
N HIS A 84 5.87 7.67 2.11
CA HIS A 84 6.09 6.33 1.57
C HIS A 84 7.27 5.60 2.21
N PRO A 85 7.25 5.35 3.54
CA PRO A 85 8.33 4.64 4.20
C PRO A 85 8.55 3.27 3.54
N PRO A 86 9.80 2.85 3.36
CA PRO A 86 10.13 1.63 2.63
C PRO A 86 9.93 0.38 3.47
N ASP A 87 10.27 0.41 4.76
CA ASP A 87 10.14 -0.75 5.64
C ASP A 87 9.31 -0.40 6.88
N MET A 88 8.70 -1.41 7.48
CA MET A 88 8.09 -1.33 8.80
C MET A 88 8.40 -2.57 9.64
N HIS A 89 8.61 -2.38 10.94
CA HIS A 89 8.75 -3.50 11.86
C HIS A 89 8.12 -3.18 13.22
N VAL A 90 7.81 -4.22 13.97
CA VAL A 90 7.23 -4.11 15.31
C VAL A 90 8.34 -3.78 16.31
N GLU A 91 8.25 -2.62 16.98
CA GLU A 91 9.12 -2.27 18.11
C GLU A 91 8.55 -2.76 19.45
N GLU A 92 7.22 -2.77 19.58
CA GLU A 92 6.53 -3.15 20.81
C GLU A 92 5.22 -3.86 20.48
N ARG A 93 4.96 -4.99 21.16
CA ARG A 93 3.67 -5.69 21.11
C ARG A 93 3.28 -6.12 22.52
N SER A 94 2.31 -5.43 23.09
CA SER A 94 1.74 -5.71 24.41
C SER A 94 0.22 -5.55 24.37
N GLU A 95 -0.45 -5.90 25.48
CA GLU A 95 -1.90 -5.64 25.63
C GLU A 95 -2.21 -4.14 25.63
N GLY A 96 -1.27 -3.30 26.07
CA GLY A 96 -1.43 -1.86 26.19
C GLY A 96 -1.08 -1.09 24.91
N ALA A 97 -0.15 -1.61 24.11
CA ALA A 97 0.37 -0.91 22.95
C ALA A 97 0.89 -1.84 21.85
N LEU A 98 0.71 -1.42 20.60
CA LEU A 98 1.39 -1.96 19.44
C LEU A 98 2.12 -0.80 18.77
N ARG A 99 3.45 -0.85 18.77
CA ARG A 99 4.28 0.19 18.18
C ARG A 99 5.03 -0.35 16.97
N PHE A 100 4.95 0.39 15.88
CA PHE A 100 5.72 0.18 14.68
C PHE A 100 6.76 1.27 14.51
N TRP A 101 7.93 0.88 14.03
CA TRP A 101 8.89 1.77 13.40
C TRP A 101 8.78 1.66 11.89
N LEU A 102 8.87 2.79 11.19
CA LEU A 102 8.82 2.85 9.73
C LEU A 102 9.97 3.71 9.17
N GLY A 103 10.77 3.19 8.24
CA GLY A 103 11.95 3.88 7.70
C GLY A 103 12.87 3.00 6.85
N ASP A 104 14.02 3.54 6.43
CA ASP A 104 14.86 3.03 5.31
C ASP A 104 16.05 2.14 5.72
N CYS A 105 16.29 1.94 7.02
CA CYS A 105 17.26 0.99 7.61
C CYS A 105 17.48 1.27 9.10
N CYS A 106 17.68 2.55 9.46
CA CYS A 106 17.87 3.00 10.84
C CYS A 106 17.65 4.51 11.01
N GLU A 107 17.42 4.95 12.25
CA GLU A 107 17.19 6.36 12.65
C GLU A 107 18.36 7.32 12.30
N ARG A 108 19.52 6.79 11.90
CA ARG A 108 20.70 7.58 11.53
C ARG A 108 20.77 7.93 10.05
N CYS A 109 20.18 7.12 9.19
CA CYS A 109 20.34 7.24 7.74
C CYS A 109 19.26 8.14 7.13
N ALA A 110 18.04 8.03 7.63
CA ALA A 110 16.87 8.76 7.15
C ALA A 110 15.95 9.13 8.32
N ASP A 111 14.97 9.98 8.04
CA ASP A 111 13.85 10.18 8.94
C ASP A 111 13.10 8.86 9.12
N ALA A 112 12.58 8.66 10.32
CA ALA A 112 11.76 7.49 10.65
C ALA A 112 10.45 7.94 11.26
N TRP A 113 9.46 7.05 11.26
CA TRP A 113 8.19 7.28 11.92
C TRP A 113 7.95 6.23 12.98
N ARG A 114 7.34 6.64 14.09
CA ARG A 114 6.75 5.74 15.08
C ARG A 114 5.24 5.84 15.02
N VAL A 115 4.58 4.71 14.86
CA VAL A 115 3.11 4.62 14.91
C VAL A 115 2.76 3.73 16.09
N THR A 116 2.05 4.29 17.07
CA THR A 116 1.61 3.56 18.26
C THR A 116 0.10 3.45 18.28
N PHE A 117 -0.41 2.22 18.35
CA PHE A 117 -1.82 1.92 18.59
C PHE A 117 -2.03 1.63 20.08
N ILE A 118 -3.05 2.27 20.67
CA ILE A 118 -3.35 2.17 22.12
C ILE A 118 -4.44 1.11 22.36
N HIS A 119 -4.19 0.21 23.31
CA HIS A 119 -5.02 -0.98 23.61
C HIS A 119 -5.42 -1.77 22.35
N PRO A 120 -4.44 -2.24 21.56
CA PRO A 120 -4.70 -2.82 20.25
C PRO A 120 -5.29 -4.23 20.33
N ARG A 121 -6.19 -4.53 19.41
CA ARG A 121 -6.56 -5.90 19.00
C ARG A 121 -6.16 -6.09 17.54
N VAL A 122 -5.34 -7.10 17.28
CA VAL A 122 -4.66 -7.26 15.99
C VAL A 122 -5.10 -8.55 15.31
N ASP A 123 -5.45 -8.47 14.03
CA ASP A 123 -5.72 -9.60 13.13
C ASP A 123 -4.73 -9.58 11.96
N GLY A 124 -4.14 -10.73 11.64
CA GLY A 124 -3.23 -10.87 10.49
C GLY A 124 -1.76 -10.52 10.71
N LEU A 125 -1.33 -10.19 11.95
CA LEU A 125 0.08 -9.91 12.28
C LEU A 125 0.74 -11.07 13.04
N ASN A 126 1.74 -11.69 12.42
CA ASN A 126 2.60 -12.73 12.98
C ASN A 126 4.09 -12.45 12.71
N ASP A 127 4.98 -13.29 13.24
CA ASP A 127 6.44 -13.10 13.14
C ASP A 127 6.99 -13.32 11.71
N GLU A 128 6.18 -13.89 10.83
CA GLU A 128 6.50 -14.09 9.41
C GLU A 128 5.90 -13.00 8.52
N THR A 129 5.18 -12.03 9.11
CA THR A 129 4.52 -10.98 8.35
C THR A 129 5.58 -10.00 7.85
N ASP A 130 5.78 -10.03 6.55
CA ASP A 130 6.61 -9.06 5.84
C ASP A 130 5.87 -7.72 5.72
N LEU A 131 6.53 -6.65 6.11
CA LEU A 131 5.95 -5.33 6.35
C LEU A 131 6.62 -4.25 5.50
N ASP A 132 6.94 -4.62 4.26
CA ASP A 132 7.53 -3.71 3.28
C ASP A 132 6.48 -2.79 2.62
N HIS A 133 6.92 -1.56 2.36
CA HIS A 133 6.17 -0.48 1.73
C HIS A 133 4.73 -0.35 2.25
N PRO A 134 4.54 -0.19 3.58
CA PRO A 134 3.22 -0.22 4.17
C PRO A 134 2.43 1.04 3.82
N LEU A 135 1.14 0.84 3.61
CA LEU A 135 0.13 1.88 3.57
C LEU A 135 -0.82 1.69 4.73
N LEU A 136 -0.93 2.71 5.59
CA LEU A 136 -1.79 2.66 6.76
C LEU A 136 -3.05 3.49 6.51
N ARG A 137 -4.21 2.92 6.80
CA ARG A 137 -5.50 3.59 6.58
C ARG A 137 -6.56 3.08 7.56
N LEU A 138 -7.77 3.60 7.48
CA LEU A 138 -8.92 3.01 8.16
C LEU A 138 -9.33 1.71 7.47
N ALA A 139 -9.88 0.77 8.23
CA ALA A 139 -10.58 -0.38 7.66
C ALA A 139 -11.95 0.07 7.15
N SER A 140 -12.34 -0.37 5.95
CA SER A 140 -13.69 -0.12 5.44
C SER A 140 -14.73 -0.94 6.18
N ALA A 141 -16.00 -0.51 6.14
CA ALA A 141 -17.10 -1.26 6.75
C ALA A 141 -17.23 -2.68 6.17
N GLN A 142 -16.95 -2.84 4.88
CA GLN A 142 -16.94 -4.14 4.21
C GLN A 142 -15.83 -5.03 4.77
N GLU A 143 -14.60 -4.52 4.89
CA GLU A 143 -13.49 -5.31 5.45
C GLU A 143 -13.74 -5.69 6.91
N CYS A 144 -14.29 -4.77 7.71
CA CYS A 144 -14.69 -5.07 9.08
C CYS A 144 -15.72 -6.20 9.14
N ALA A 145 -16.70 -6.21 8.23
CA ALA A 145 -17.71 -7.27 8.15
C ALA A 145 -17.10 -8.60 7.68
N GLU A 146 -16.31 -8.59 6.61
CA GLU A 146 -15.64 -9.77 6.04
C GLU A 146 -14.74 -10.47 7.07
N ARG A 147 -14.06 -9.69 7.90
CA ARG A 147 -13.14 -10.17 8.94
C ARG A 147 -13.79 -10.31 10.31
N SER A 148 -15.08 -10.02 10.43
CA SER A 148 -15.82 -10.05 11.71
C SER A 148 -15.13 -9.23 12.81
N LEU A 149 -14.58 -8.06 12.45
CA LEU A 149 -13.89 -7.18 13.40
C LEU A 149 -14.90 -6.54 14.36
N SER A 150 -14.69 -6.77 15.66
CA SER A 150 -15.47 -6.11 16.71
C SER A 150 -14.85 -4.76 17.07
N VAL A 151 -15.53 -3.67 16.68
CA VAL A 151 -15.12 -2.27 16.94
C VAL A 151 -16.03 -1.65 18.01
N PRO A 152 -15.61 -1.59 19.29
CA PRO A 152 -16.36 -0.99 20.38
C PRO A 152 -16.54 0.52 20.17
N ALA A 153 -17.51 1.08 20.88
CA ALA A 153 -17.69 2.53 20.95
C ALA A 153 -16.40 3.18 21.50
N GLY A 154 -15.87 4.15 20.76
CA GLY A 154 -14.64 4.86 21.12
C GLY A 154 -13.37 4.30 20.49
N SER A 155 -13.40 3.09 19.92
CA SER A 155 -12.27 2.53 19.17
C SER A 155 -12.39 2.78 17.66
N THR A 156 -11.29 2.64 16.95
CA THR A 156 -11.20 2.75 15.49
C THR A 156 -10.55 1.51 14.90
N ALA A 157 -11.04 1.05 13.75
CA ALA A 157 -10.41 -0.02 12.99
C ALA A 157 -9.50 0.55 11.90
N TYR A 158 -8.26 0.11 11.91
CA TYR A 158 -7.22 0.44 10.96
C TYR A 158 -6.90 -0.79 10.11
N CYS A 159 -6.46 -0.53 8.88
CA CYS A 159 -5.96 -1.53 7.96
C CYS A 159 -4.56 -1.11 7.51
N ILE A 160 -3.61 -2.03 7.61
CA ILE A 160 -2.28 -1.88 7.06
C ILE A 160 -2.17 -2.81 5.87
N VAL A 161 -1.73 -2.25 4.76
CA VAL A 161 -1.58 -2.94 3.49
C VAL A 161 -0.11 -2.87 3.13
N THR A 162 0.55 -4.01 2.99
CA THR A 162 1.96 -4.07 2.58
C THR A 162 2.03 -4.21 1.07
N ASN A 163 2.92 -3.46 0.43
CA ASN A 163 3.10 -3.52 -1.01
C ASN A 163 4.27 -4.43 -1.32
N HIS A 164 3.97 -5.64 -1.79
CA HIS A 164 4.97 -6.42 -2.50
C HIS A 164 5.07 -5.86 -3.91
N GLY A 165 6.21 -5.25 -4.23
CA GLY A 165 6.54 -4.69 -5.54
C GLY A 165 6.44 -5.63 -6.76
N ASP A 166 5.78 -6.80 -6.63
CA ASP A 166 5.58 -7.85 -7.63
C ASP A 166 4.11 -8.37 -7.72
N GLY A 167 3.11 -7.84 -7.00
CA GLY A 167 1.73 -8.36 -7.09
C GLY A 167 0.62 -7.53 -6.42
N PRO A 168 -0.65 -8.02 -6.41
CA PRO A 168 -1.70 -7.40 -5.61
C PRO A 168 -1.27 -7.39 -4.14
N ASP A 169 -1.61 -6.32 -3.42
CA ASP A 169 -1.31 -6.09 -2.01
C ASP A 169 -1.09 -7.36 -1.18
N GLY A 170 -0.05 -7.36 -0.35
CA GLY A 170 0.20 -8.39 0.66
C GLY A 170 -0.98 -8.56 1.63
N PRO A 171 -0.94 -9.61 2.46
CA PRO A 171 -2.02 -9.86 3.41
C PRO A 171 -2.27 -8.62 4.29
N ARG A 172 -3.54 -8.20 4.35
CA ARG A 172 -3.95 -7.05 5.16
C ARG A 172 -3.80 -7.38 6.64
N VAL A 173 -3.22 -6.45 7.40
CA VAL A 173 -3.20 -6.46 8.86
C VAL A 173 -4.27 -5.52 9.36
N PHE A 174 -5.13 -5.98 10.26
CA PHE A 174 -6.14 -5.14 10.88
C PHE A 174 -5.79 -4.86 12.33
N VAL A 175 -5.97 -3.60 12.75
CA VAL A 175 -5.76 -3.18 14.13
C VAL A 175 -6.99 -2.43 14.59
N VAL A 176 -7.66 -2.91 15.63
CA VAL A 176 -8.70 -2.16 16.34
C VAL A 176 -8.05 -1.55 17.58
N ALA A 177 -8.08 -0.23 17.71
CA ALA A 177 -7.41 0.48 18.80
C ALA A 177 -8.25 1.65 19.31
N ASP A 178 -8.04 2.02 20.58
CA ASP A 178 -8.71 3.16 21.21
C ASP A 178 -8.15 4.51 20.74
N GLY A 179 -6.91 4.48 20.24
CA GLY A 179 -6.25 5.66 19.70
C GLY A 179 -5.02 5.27 18.88
N ILE A 180 -4.54 6.25 18.13
CA ILE A 180 -3.31 6.17 17.35
C ILE A 180 -2.47 7.42 17.62
N ASP A 181 -1.18 7.21 17.84
CA ASP A 181 -0.18 8.28 17.92
C ASP A 181 0.84 8.09 16.79
N VAL A 182 1.20 9.19 16.12
CA VAL A 182 2.09 9.19 14.96
C VAL A 182 3.16 10.24 15.18
N GLU A 183 4.40 9.78 15.29
CA GLU A 183 5.55 10.61 15.61
C GLU A 183 6.58 10.53 14.47
N LEU A 184 6.93 11.68 13.89
CA LEU A 184 8.11 11.80 13.03
C LEU A 184 9.35 11.89 13.92
N ARG A 185 10.34 11.02 13.65
CA ARG A 185 11.67 11.01 14.24
C ARG A 185 12.67 11.51 13.19
N PRO A 186 13.04 12.81 13.22
CA PRO A 186 14.00 13.35 12.28
C PRO A 186 15.36 12.67 12.45
N ARG A 187 16.07 12.54 11.34
CA ARG A 187 17.42 11.98 11.33
C ARG A 187 18.32 12.63 12.39
N GLY A 188 18.91 11.81 13.25
CA GLY A 188 19.91 12.25 14.23
C GLY A 188 19.37 12.82 15.55
N MET A 189 18.07 12.72 15.83
CA MET A 189 17.57 12.89 17.20
C MET A 189 17.87 11.65 18.05
N ARG A 190 18.43 11.88 19.25
CA ARG A 190 18.56 10.87 20.32
C ARG A 190 17.58 11.20 21.43
#